data_AF-A0A813KU72-F1
#
_entry.id   AF-A0A813KU72-F1
#
_cell.length_a   1.000
_cell.length_b   1.000
_cell.length_c   1.000
_cell.angle_alpha   90.00
_cell.angle_beta   90.00
_cell.angle_gamma   90.00
#
_symmetry.space_group_name_H-M   'P 1'
#
loop_
_entity.id
_entity.type
_entity.pdbx_description
1 polymer ?
#
loop_
_entity_poly.entity_id
_entity_poly.type
_entity_poly.pdbx_seq_one_letter_code
_entity_poly.pdbx_strand_id
1 'polypeptide(L)'
;VDQFEQHLRCVLGLPLGDCALRVGGAMMVNVLGCGELPELVAETMAPFVRALHVPDAGIHWYGKVGCTKGRKMGHITVTGFTAASALERIKPILAAIDSKPAADEQDSQKPPPSVGIIMGSDSDLPCMKDAALILEEFGVAYEMNICSAHRTPHEMFEYATTAEARGLNVIIAGAGGAAHLPGMVAALTSLPVIGVPVKSSALSGNDSLLSIVQMPKGIPVATVAIGNAANAALLAVRVLGATVPGVRRKMTEYMASQRSEVEGKRRRIDTEGWKAYLSSMDGQKH
;
A
#
# COMPACT_ATOMS: atom_id res chain seq x y z
N VAL A 1 16.92 -3.43 34.34
CA VAL A 1 18.34 -3.47 33.88
C VAL A 1 18.46 -4.54 32.81
N ASP A 2 19.40 -4.47 31.87
CA ASP A 2 19.50 -5.55 30.86
C ASP A 2 20.13 -6.82 31.46
N GLN A 3 20.06 -7.94 30.74
CA GLN A 3 20.54 -9.23 31.23
C GLN A 3 22.04 -9.21 31.53
N PHE A 4 22.82 -8.49 30.74
CA PHE A 4 24.27 -8.38 30.90
C PHE A 4 24.61 -7.60 32.18
N GLU A 5 23.92 -6.48 32.40
CA GLU A 5 24.05 -5.69 33.62
C GLU A 5 23.61 -6.45 34.87
N GLN A 6 22.52 -7.24 34.82
CA GLN A 6 22.12 -8.11 35.94
C GLN A 6 23.18 -9.16 36.26
N HIS A 7 23.78 -9.76 35.24
CA HIS A 7 24.84 -10.75 35.44
C HIS A 7 26.05 -10.11 36.11
N LEU A 8 26.48 -8.92 35.65
CA LEU A 8 27.56 -8.17 36.28
C LEU A 8 27.23 -7.79 37.72
N ARG A 9 26.02 -7.29 37.99
CA ARG A 9 25.58 -6.96 39.36
C ARG A 9 25.64 -8.19 40.28
N CYS A 10 25.19 -9.35 39.78
CA CYS A 10 25.26 -10.61 40.51
C CYS A 10 26.71 -11.02 40.82
N VAL A 11 27.60 -11.01 39.81
CA VAL A 11 29.02 -11.37 39.98
C VAL A 11 29.76 -10.40 40.90
N LEU A 12 29.42 -9.10 40.85
CA LEU A 12 30.06 -8.05 41.63
C LEU A 12 29.41 -7.81 43.01
N GLY A 13 28.39 -8.59 43.39
CA GLY A 13 27.70 -8.44 44.67
C GLY A 13 26.92 -7.12 44.81
N LEU A 14 26.53 -6.51 43.70
CA LEU A 14 25.75 -5.26 43.67
C LEU A 14 24.25 -5.55 43.76
N PRO A 15 23.42 -4.57 44.20
CA PRO A 15 21.97 -4.73 44.20
C PRO A 15 21.43 -5.08 42.81
N LEU A 16 20.69 -6.18 42.74
CA LEU A 16 19.99 -6.59 41.53
C LEU A 16 18.97 -5.52 41.16
N GLY A 17 18.88 -5.21 39.86
CA GLY A 17 17.86 -4.29 39.39
C GLY A 17 16.52 -5.00 39.13
N ASP A 18 15.54 -4.25 38.64
CA ASP A 18 14.23 -4.78 38.27
C ASP A 18 14.31 -5.83 37.15
N CYS A 19 13.62 -6.96 37.37
CA CYS A 19 13.49 -8.11 36.47
C CYS A 19 12.19 -8.09 35.65
N ALA A 20 11.36 -7.05 35.78
CA ALA A 20 10.19 -6.87 34.94
C ALA A 20 10.59 -6.91 33.45
N LEU A 21 9.74 -7.56 32.65
CA LEU A 21 9.89 -7.58 31.19
C LEU A 21 9.88 -6.14 30.67
N ARG A 22 11.01 -5.70 30.12
CA ARG A 22 11.14 -4.37 29.50
C ARG A 22 10.37 -4.24 28.19
N VAL A 23 10.12 -5.37 27.53
CA VAL A 23 9.44 -5.48 26.25
C VAL A 23 8.47 -6.66 26.30
N GLY A 24 7.31 -6.56 25.67
CA GLY A 24 6.32 -7.65 25.64
C GLY A 24 6.56 -8.70 24.56
N GLY A 25 7.60 -8.54 23.74
CA GLY A 25 8.09 -9.54 22.79
C GLY A 25 9.48 -9.17 22.27
N ALA A 26 10.32 -10.17 22.05
CA ALA A 26 11.63 -10.01 21.42
C ALA A 26 11.88 -11.19 20.45
N MET A 27 12.41 -10.89 19.28
CA MET A 27 12.82 -11.89 18.29
C MET A 27 14.26 -11.61 17.87
N MET A 28 15.04 -12.66 17.64
CA MET A 28 16.41 -12.55 17.21
C MET A 28 16.64 -13.43 15.99
N VAL A 29 17.28 -12.86 14.97
CA VAL A 29 17.64 -13.55 13.74
C VAL A 29 19.14 -13.49 13.51
N ASN A 30 19.72 -14.63 13.15
CA ASN A 30 21.13 -14.71 12.80
C ASN A 30 21.31 -14.41 11.31
N VAL A 31 22.31 -13.60 10.98
CA VAL A 31 22.70 -13.35 9.59
C VAL A 31 23.93 -14.19 9.28
N LEU A 32 23.83 -15.03 8.25
CA LEU A 32 24.90 -15.90 7.78
C LEU A 32 25.52 -15.30 6.51
N GLY A 33 26.83 -15.49 6.31
CA GLY A 33 27.50 -15.06 5.10
C GLY A 33 27.01 -15.85 3.89
N CYS A 34 26.86 -15.17 2.75
CA CYS A 34 26.49 -15.77 1.46
C CYS A 34 27.72 -16.09 0.59
N GLY A 35 28.84 -15.41 0.81
CA GLY A 35 30.11 -15.59 0.07
C GLY A 35 30.94 -14.31 0.00
N GLU A 36 32.15 -14.42 -0.57
CA GLU A 36 33.15 -13.33 -0.56
C GLU A 36 33.10 -12.42 -1.79
N LEU A 37 32.36 -12.82 -2.84
CA LEU A 37 32.13 -11.97 -4.00
C LEU A 37 31.31 -10.72 -3.59
N PRO A 38 31.55 -9.53 -4.18
CA PRO A 38 30.87 -8.30 -3.80
C PRO A 38 29.34 -8.42 -3.76
N GLU A 39 28.74 -9.13 -4.71
CA GLU A 39 27.29 -9.39 -4.78
C GLU A 39 26.78 -10.24 -3.60
N LEU A 40 27.56 -11.26 -3.20
CA LEU A 40 27.23 -12.14 -2.07
C LEU A 40 27.49 -11.45 -0.72
N VAL A 41 28.46 -10.53 -0.67
CA VAL A 41 28.66 -9.65 0.48
C VAL A 41 27.46 -8.70 0.62
N ALA A 42 26.98 -8.12 -0.49
CA ALA A 42 25.79 -7.29 -0.49
C ALA A 42 24.54 -8.06 -0.04
N GLU A 43 24.37 -9.30 -0.49
CA GLU A 43 23.31 -10.21 -0.04
C GLU A 43 23.39 -10.47 1.48
N THR A 44 24.60 -10.68 2.00
CA THR A 44 24.82 -10.83 3.45
C THR A 44 24.48 -9.56 4.23
N MET A 45 24.66 -8.39 3.61
CA MET A 45 24.42 -7.09 4.24
C MET A 45 22.95 -6.64 4.15
N ALA A 46 22.17 -7.16 3.19
CA ALA A 46 20.79 -6.76 2.95
C ALA A 46 19.89 -6.83 4.20
N PRO A 47 19.95 -7.90 5.05
CA PRO A 47 19.16 -7.95 6.28
C PRO A 47 19.54 -6.85 7.29
N PHE A 48 20.82 -6.49 7.37
CA PHE A 48 21.29 -5.41 8.25
C PHE A 48 20.81 -4.05 7.77
N VAL A 49 20.90 -3.78 6.47
CA VAL A 49 20.40 -2.54 5.86
C VAL A 49 18.89 -2.42 6.07
N ARG A 50 18.15 -3.52 5.90
CA ARG A 50 16.70 -3.56 6.16
C ARG A 50 16.38 -3.28 7.62
N ALA A 51 17.15 -3.83 8.56
CA ALA A 51 16.96 -3.60 9.99
C ALA A 51 17.12 -2.14 10.42
N LEU A 52 17.93 -1.33 9.72
CA LEU A 52 18.07 0.12 10.00
C LEU A 52 16.75 0.89 9.85
N HIS A 53 15.80 0.36 9.10
CA HIS A 53 14.50 0.98 8.84
C HIS A 53 13.38 0.40 9.72
N VAL A 54 13.69 -0.57 10.57
CA VAL A 54 12.72 -1.19 11.49
C VAL A 54 12.84 -0.53 12.87
N PRO A 55 11.76 0.08 13.40
CA PRO A 55 11.76 0.64 14.74
C PRO A 55 12.10 -0.41 15.81
N ASP A 56 12.93 -0.02 16.78
CA ASP A 56 13.38 -0.87 17.89
C ASP A 56 14.14 -2.15 17.48
N ALA A 57 14.77 -2.13 16.30
CA ALA A 57 15.72 -3.15 15.87
C ALA A 57 17.15 -2.82 16.30
N GLY A 58 17.82 -3.77 16.96
CA GLY A 58 19.22 -3.72 17.34
C GLY A 58 20.07 -4.59 16.41
N ILE A 59 21.11 -4.00 15.81
CA ILE A 59 22.06 -4.70 14.94
C ILE A 59 23.33 -5.03 15.73
N HIS A 60 23.74 -6.29 15.68
CA HIS A 60 24.98 -6.76 16.28
C HIS A 60 25.88 -7.38 15.20
N TRP A 61 26.76 -6.55 14.65
CA TRP A 61 27.77 -6.95 13.68
C TRP A 61 29.04 -7.46 14.37
N TYR A 62 29.59 -8.58 13.91
CA TYR A 62 30.75 -9.22 14.57
C TYR A 62 32.11 -8.80 14.00
N GLY A 63 32.18 -7.91 13.00
CA GLY A 63 33.44 -7.37 12.50
C GLY A 63 34.40 -8.42 11.91
N LYS A 64 33.87 -9.55 11.45
CA LYS A 64 34.69 -10.66 10.95
C LYS A 64 35.33 -10.32 9.60
N VAL A 65 36.61 -10.67 9.44
CA VAL A 65 37.32 -10.57 8.17
C VAL A 65 36.74 -11.62 7.20
N GLY A 66 36.29 -11.18 6.03
CA GLY A 66 35.71 -12.03 4.99
C GLY A 66 34.28 -12.49 5.27
N CYS A 67 33.53 -12.79 4.22
CA CYS A 67 32.11 -13.17 4.25
C CYS A 67 31.90 -14.61 3.79
N THR A 68 32.54 -15.56 4.46
CA THR A 68 32.48 -16.98 4.08
C THR A 68 31.05 -17.54 4.17
N LYS A 69 30.64 -18.32 3.17
CA LYS A 69 29.30 -18.91 3.10
C LYS A 69 28.95 -19.73 4.36
N GLY A 70 27.79 -19.49 4.96
CA GLY A 70 27.29 -20.16 6.16
C GLY A 70 27.93 -19.70 7.48
N ARG A 71 28.92 -18.82 7.46
CA ARG A 71 29.54 -18.27 8.67
C ARG A 71 28.60 -17.25 9.30
N LYS A 72 28.32 -17.35 10.61
CA LYS A 72 27.53 -16.34 11.32
C LYS A 72 28.26 -14.99 11.35
N MET A 73 27.71 -14.00 10.67
CA MET A 73 28.31 -12.66 10.50
C MET A 73 27.79 -11.65 11.52
N GLY A 74 26.59 -11.89 12.06
CA GLY A 74 26.03 -11.09 13.13
C GLY A 74 24.64 -11.60 13.52
N HIS A 75 23.91 -10.79 14.26
CA HIS A 75 22.51 -11.01 14.53
C HIS A 75 21.75 -9.69 14.63
N ILE A 76 20.44 -9.77 14.44
CA ILE A 76 19.52 -8.64 14.56
C ILE A 76 18.47 -9.02 15.60
N THR A 77 18.22 -8.13 16.53
CA THR A 77 17.21 -8.29 17.58
C THR A 77 16.10 -7.27 17.34
N VAL A 78 14.85 -7.71 17.30
CA VAL A 78 13.68 -6.83 17.15
C VAL A 78 12.81 -6.98 18.39
N THR A 79 12.39 -5.86 18.97
CA THR A 79 11.52 -5.85 20.15
C THR A 79 10.15 -5.26 19.83
N GLY A 80 9.16 -5.60 20.65
CA GLY A 80 7.80 -5.12 20.54
C GLY A 80 7.06 -5.16 21.87
N PHE A 81 5.90 -4.48 21.93
CA PHE A 81 5.03 -4.46 23.11
C PHE A 81 4.27 -5.76 23.33
N THR A 82 4.23 -6.64 22.31
CA THR A 82 3.74 -8.03 22.36
C THR A 82 4.58 -8.90 21.43
N ALA A 83 4.56 -10.22 21.62
CA ALA A 83 5.19 -11.17 20.70
C ALA A 83 4.69 -11.01 19.24
N ALA A 84 3.40 -10.77 19.04
CA ALA A 84 2.82 -10.52 17.72
C ALA A 84 3.39 -9.25 17.07
N SER A 85 3.55 -8.17 17.82
CA SER A 85 4.15 -6.93 17.30
C SER A 85 5.63 -7.10 16.93
N ALA A 86 6.39 -7.92 17.68
CA ALA A 86 7.77 -8.23 17.35
C ALA A 86 7.88 -9.08 16.07
N LEU A 87 6.92 -10.00 15.87
CA LEU A 87 6.82 -10.82 14.66
C LEU A 87 6.51 -9.97 13.42
N GLU A 88 5.54 -9.06 13.47
CA GLU A 88 5.24 -8.16 12.34
C GLU A 88 6.46 -7.30 11.97
N ARG A 89 7.21 -6.82 12.97
CA ARG A 89 8.39 -5.98 12.74
C ARG A 89 9.58 -6.76 12.16
N ILE A 90 9.74 -8.05 12.46
CA ILE A 90 10.87 -8.84 11.94
C ILE A 90 10.64 -9.40 10.53
N LYS A 91 9.38 -9.53 10.08
CA LYS A 91 9.02 -9.99 8.72
C LYS A 91 9.84 -9.36 7.58
N PRO A 92 10.02 -8.02 7.48
CA PRO A 92 10.82 -7.45 6.40
C PRO A 92 12.29 -7.88 6.43
N ILE A 93 12.85 -8.13 7.62
CA ILE A 93 14.23 -8.61 7.78
C ILE A 93 14.34 -10.07 7.34
N LEU A 94 13.35 -10.91 7.69
CA LEU A 94 13.29 -12.29 7.23
C LEU A 94 13.15 -12.38 5.71
N ALA A 95 12.32 -11.54 5.10
CA ALA A 95 12.19 -11.48 3.65
C ALA A 95 13.52 -11.16 2.94
N ALA A 96 14.37 -10.31 3.55
CA ALA A 96 15.70 -10.00 3.03
C ALA A 96 16.73 -11.13 3.24
N ILE A 97 16.45 -12.07 4.13
CA ILE A 97 17.26 -13.29 4.33
C ILE A 97 16.84 -14.38 3.33
N ASP A 98 15.55 -14.44 3.00
CA ASP A 98 14.97 -15.48 2.13
C ASP A 98 15.00 -15.11 0.64
N SER A 99 15.24 -13.85 0.28
CA SER A 99 15.24 -13.39 -1.11
C SER A 99 16.50 -13.80 -1.89
N LYS A 100 16.32 -14.68 -2.88
CA LYS A 100 17.17 -14.73 -4.10
C LYS A 100 16.96 -13.45 -4.92
N PRO A 101 17.93 -13.02 -5.76
CA PRO A 101 17.95 -11.67 -6.32
C PRO A 101 16.75 -11.45 -7.25
N ALA A 102 15.92 -10.46 -6.90
CA ALA A 102 14.98 -9.86 -7.82
C ALA A 102 15.71 -8.77 -8.61
N ALA A 103 15.54 -8.79 -9.94
CA ALA A 103 16.09 -7.82 -10.85
C ALA A 103 15.45 -6.42 -10.65
N ASP A 104 16.26 -5.41 -10.93
CA ASP A 104 15.94 -3.98 -11.14
C ASP A 104 15.42 -3.17 -9.93
N GLU A 105 16.35 -2.78 -9.05
CA GLU A 105 16.17 -1.68 -8.10
C GLU A 105 16.51 -0.32 -8.74
N GLN A 106 15.52 0.36 -9.30
CA GLN A 106 15.55 1.80 -9.55
C GLN A 106 14.37 2.57 -8.92
N ASP A 107 13.52 1.94 -8.09
CA ASP A 107 12.29 2.56 -7.54
C ASP A 107 12.25 2.68 -5.99
N SER A 108 13.40 2.59 -5.32
CA SER A 108 13.53 2.36 -3.87
C SER A 108 13.13 3.53 -2.94
N GLN A 109 12.37 4.53 -3.42
CA GLN A 109 11.83 5.61 -2.59
C GLN A 109 10.31 5.58 -2.41
N LYS A 110 9.58 4.70 -3.11
CA LYS A 110 8.12 4.67 -3.00
C LYS A 110 7.67 3.79 -1.83
N PRO A 111 6.87 4.30 -0.88
CA PRO A 111 6.28 3.45 0.15
C PRO A 111 5.47 2.32 -0.50
N PRO A 112 5.42 1.12 0.12
CA PRO A 112 4.69 -0.01 -0.45
C PRO A 112 3.24 0.40 -0.74
N PRO A 113 2.68 0.01 -1.90
CA PRO A 113 1.38 0.49 -2.34
C PRO A 113 0.30 0.04 -1.35
N SER A 114 -0.58 0.96 -0.98
CA SER A 114 -1.76 0.68 -0.14
C SER A 114 -3.02 0.44 -0.97
N VAL A 115 -3.03 0.93 -2.22
CA VAL A 115 -4.17 0.78 -3.15
C VAL A 115 -3.67 0.20 -4.47
N GLY A 116 -4.35 -0.82 -4.97
CA GLY A 116 -4.10 -1.35 -6.31
C GLY A 116 -5.10 -0.78 -7.31
N ILE A 117 -4.64 -0.15 -8.39
CA ILE A 117 -5.50 0.25 -9.52
C ILE A 117 -5.29 -0.73 -10.66
N ILE A 118 -6.34 -1.44 -11.05
CA ILE A 118 -6.29 -2.37 -12.18
C ILE A 118 -7.34 -2.04 -13.23
N MET A 119 -7.02 -2.33 -14.49
CA MET A 119 -7.93 -2.11 -15.60
C MET A 119 -7.82 -3.19 -16.67
N GLY A 120 -8.93 -3.46 -17.38
CA GLY A 120 -8.99 -4.56 -18.35
C GLY A 120 -8.21 -4.32 -19.64
N SER A 121 -8.00 -3.05 -20.01
CA SER A 121 -7.21 -2.63 -21.16
C SER A 121 -6.57 -1.25 -20.94
N ASP A 122 -5.52 -0.97 -21.69
CA ASP A 122 -4.93 0.37 -21.84
C ASP A 122 -5.94 1.46 -22.26
N SER A 123 -6.95 1.12 -23.05
CA SER A 123 -8.05 2.03 -23.43
C SER A 123 -8.86 2.54 -22.24
N ASP A 124 -8.80 1.87 -21.09
CA ASP A 124 -9.47 2.29 -19.85
C ASP A 124 -8.64 3.35 -19.09
N LEU A 125 -7.34 3.47 -19.38
CA LEU A 125 -6.40 4.35 -18.69
C LEU A 125 -6.82 5.83 -18.67
N PRO A 126 -7.36 6.43 -19.75
CA PRO A 126 -7.83 7.82 -19.71
C PRO A 126 -8.91 8.08 -18.65
N CYS A 127 -9.70 7.06 -18.30
CA CYS A 127 -10.67 7.13 -17.20
C CYS A 127 -10.00 6.81 -15.86
N MET A 128 -9.22 5.72 -15.80
CA MET A 128 -8.66 5.20 -14.55
C MET A 128 -7.54 6.06 -13.96
N LYS A 129 -6.87 6.90 -14.76
CA LYS A 129 -5.87 7.86 -14.26
C LYS A 129 -6.43 8.81 -13.21
N ASP A 130 -7.73 9.13 -13.26
CA ASP A 130 -8.35 10.06 -12.32
C ASP A 130 -8.36 9.48 -10.89
N ALA A 131 -8.35 8.15 -10.75
CA ALA A 131 -8.12 7.51 -9.45
C ALA A 131 -6.70 7.76 -8.95
N ALA A 132 -5.69 7.61 -9.80
CA ALA A 132 -4.29 7.88 -9.44
C ALA A 132 -4.08 9.32 -9.00
N LEU A 133 -4.60 10.31 -9.75
CA LEU A 133 -4.49 11.73 -9.41
C LEU A 133 -5.03 12.05 -8.02
N ILE A 134 -6.19 11.47 -7.65
CA ILE A 134 -6.74 11.63 -6.30
C ILE A 134 -5.84 10.95 -5.25
N LEU A 135 -5.34 9.75 -5.51
CA LEU A 135 -4.44 9.09 -4.54
C LEU A 135 -3.14 9.88 -4.34
N GLU A 136 -2.60 10.49 -5.40
CA GLU A 136 -1.44 11.39 -5.34
C GLU A 136 -1.74 12.64 -4.50
N GLU A 137 -2.88 13.31 -4.70
CA GLU A 137 -3.31 14.46 -3.90
C GLU A 137 -3.37 14.11 -2.40
N PHE A 138 -3.85 12.91 -2.08
CA PHE A 138 -3.93 12.41 -0.71
C PHE A 138 -2.61 11.84 -0.18
N GLY A 139 -1.58 11.72 -1.02
CA GLY A 139 -0.30 11.08 -0.68
C GLY A 139 -0.46 9.62 -0.27
N VAL A 140 -1.41 8.90 -0.89
CA VAL A 140 -1.63 7.47 -0.68
C VAL A 140 -0.85 6.71 -1.75
N ALA A 141 0.05 5.83 -1.31
CA ALA A 141 0.82 5.00 -2.22
C ALA A 141 -0.08 4.03 -3.00
N TYR A 142 0.12 3.94 -4.30
CA TYR A 142 -0.63 3.04 -5.16
C TYR A 142 0.25 2.42 -6.24
N GLU A 143 -0.22 1.29 -6.76
CA GLU A 143 0.26 0.66 -7.99
C GLU A 143 -0.83 0.72 -9.07
N MET A 144 -0.42 0.67 -10.33
CA MET A 144 -1.33 0.65 -11.47
C MET A 144 -0.91 -0.43 -12.46
N ASN A 145 -1.84 -1.30 -12.86
CA ASN A 145 -1.54 -2.40 -13.78
C ASN A 145 -2.70 -2.69 -14.75
N ILE A 146 -2.38 -3.25 -15.91
CA ILE A 146 -3.37 -3.80 -16.85
C ILE A 146 -3.57 -5.28 -16.48
N CYS A 147 -4.81 -5.65 -16.23
CA CYS A 147 -5.19 -6.97 -15.74
C CYS A 147 -6.49 -7.38 -16.42
N SER A 148 -6.42 -8.26 -17.42
CA SER A 148 -7.57 -8.59 -18.24
C SER A 148 -8.24 -9.88 -17.78
N ALA A 149 -9.45 -9.77 -17.23
CA ALA A 149 -10.24 -10.94 -16.80
C ALA A 149 -10.53 -11.95 -17.93
N HIS A 150 -10.56 -11.50 -19.18
CA HIS A 150 -10.87 -12.35 -20.33
C HIS A 150 -9.63 -12.82 -21.09
N ARG A 151 -8.56 -12.03 -21.11
CA ARG A 151 -7.36 -12.30 -21.93
C ARG A 151 -6.20 -12.84 -21.11
N THR A 152 -6.06 -12.41 -19.86
CA THR A 152 -5.01 -12.86 -18.93
C THR A 152 -5.60 -13.31 -17.58
N PRO A 153 -6.53 -14.29 -17.56
CA PRO A 153 -7.23 -14.68 -16.34
C PRO A 153 -6.32 -15.24 -15.24
N HIS A 154 -5.19 -15.88 -15.61
CA HIS A 154 -4.21 -16.38 -14.64
C HIS A 154 -3.47 -15.25 -13.92
N GLU A 155 -3.07 -14.20 -14.64
CA GLU A 155 -2.44 -13.02 -14.04
C GLU A 155 -3.42 -12.29 -13.12
N MET A 156 -4.69 -12.18 -13.52
CA MET A 156 -5.75 -11.64 -12.66
C MET A 156 -5.93 -12.45 -11.39
N PHE A 157 -5.91 -13.77 -11.50
CA PHE A 157 -6.01 -14.66 -10.36
C PHE A 157 -4.83 -14.46 -9.41
N GLU A 158 -3.61 -14.44 -9.93
CA GLU A 158 -2.39 -14.21 -9.16
C GLU A 158 -2.40 -12.83 -8.50
N TYR A 159 -2.78 -11.78 -9.24
CA TYR A 159 -2.89 -10.43 -8.71
C TYR A 159 -3.84 -10.35 -7.51
N ALA A 160 -5.04 -10.92 -7.64
CA ALA A 160 -6.07 -10.86 -6.62
C ALA A 160 -5.71 -11.68 -5.37
N THR A 161 -5.20 -12.89 -5.55
CA THR A 161 -4.86 -13.80 -4.45
C THR A 161 -3.61 -13.38 -3.67
N THR A 162 -2.69 -12.65 -4.30
CA THR A 162 -1.47 -12.14 -3.65
C THR A 162 -1.61 -10.72 -3.10
N ALA A 163 -2.66 -9.98 -3.48
CA ALA A 163 -2.83 -8.56 -3.16
C ALA A 163 -2.63 -8.21 -1.67
N GLU A 164 -3.27 -8.96 -0.77
CA GLU A 164 -3.17 -8.75 0.68
C GLU A 164 -1.74 -8.96 1.19
N ALA A 165 -1.08 -10.04 0.74
CA ALA A 165 0.31 -10.34 1.11
C ALA A 165 1.31 -9.28 0.61
N ARG A 166 0.98 -8.58 -0.48
CA ARG A 166 1.78 -7.45 -1.01
C ARG A 166 1.53 -6.14 -0.25
N GLY A 167 0.60 -6.12 0.71
CA GLY A 167 0.30 -4.95 1.55
C GLY A 167 -0.82 -4.05 1.01
N LEU A 168 -1.54 -4.47 -0.03
CA LEU A 168 -2.71 -3.73 -0.51
C LEU A 168 -3.83 -3.80 0.52
N ASN A 169 -4.56 -2.69 0.66
CA ASN A 169 -5.70 -2.56 1.56
C ASN A 169 -7.02 -2.39 0.79
N VAL A 170 -6.97 -1.88 -0.44
CA VAL A 170 -8.12 -1.64 -1.31
C VAL A 170 -7.71 -1.87 -2.76
N ILE A 171 -8.59 -2.47 -3.57
CA ILE A 171 -8.40 -2.59 -5.02
C ILE A 171 -9.46 -1.75 -5.74
N ILE A 172 -9.03 -0.94 -6.70
CA ILE A 172 -9.89 -0.20 -7.63
C ILE A 172 -9.77 -0.88 -8.99
N ALA A 173 -10.87 -1.44 -9.49
CA ALA A 173 -10.91 -2.19 -10.73
C ALA A 173 -11.83 -1.52 -11.76
N GLY A 174 -11.26 -1.16 -12.92
CA GLY A 174 -11.98 -0.57 -14.05
C GLY A 174 -12.22 -1.57 -15.18
N ALA A 175 -13.44 -1.64 -15.70
CA ALA A 175 -13.74 -2.42 -16.90
C ALA A 175 -14.97 -1.89 -17.66
N GLY A 176 -14.97 -2.07 -18.98
CA GLY A 176 -16.06 -1.69 -19.89
C GLY A 176 -16.80 -2.88 -20.51
N GLY A 177 -18.04 -2.67 -20.94
CA GLY A 177 -18.85 -3.69 -21.63
C GLY A 177 -19.28 -4.81 -20.68
N ALA A 178 -18.95 -6.07 -21.02
CA ALA A 178 -19.10 -7.21 -20.11
C ALA A 178 -18.02 -7.16 -19.00
N ALA A 179 -18.19 -6.23 -18.07
CA ALA A 179 -17.16 -5.77 -17.14
C ALA A 179 -16.92 -6.71 -15.96
N HIS A 180 -16.31 -7.88 -16.19
CA HIS A 180 -16.14 -8.93 -15.17
C HIS A 180 -14.98 -8.71 -14.20
N LEU A 181 -14.00 -7.86 -14.52
CA LEU A 181 -12.78 -7.70 -13.73
C LEU A 181 -13.05 -7.42 -12.24
N PRO A 182 -13.92 -6.45 -11.84
CA PRO A 182 -14.11 -6.14 -10.43
C PRO A 182 -14.75 -7.31 -9.66
N GLY A 183 -15.75 -7.96 -10.24
CA GLY A 183 -16.45 -9.08 -9.61
C GLY A 183 -15.57 -10.32 -9.45
N MET A 184 -14.76 -10.64 -10.47
CA MET A 184 -13.82 -11.76 -10.42
C MET A 184 -12.70 -11.53 -9.40
N VAL A 185 -12.16 -10.31 -9.32
CA VAL A 185 -11.15 -9.97 -8.31
C VAL A 185 -11.74 -10.06 -6.90
N ALA A 186 -12.95 -9.54 -6.69
CA ALA A 186 -13.64 -9.64 -5.40
C ALA A 186 -13.91 -11.09 -4.97
N ALA A 187 -14.08 -12.01 -5.91
CA ALA A 187 -14.26 -13.44 -5.62
C ALA A 187 -12.97 -14.14 -5.13
N LEU A 188 -11.81 -13.51 -5.32
CA LEU A 188 -10.49 -14.11 -5.10
C LEU A 188 -9.68 -13.44 -3.97
N THR A 189 -10.24 -12.40 -3.34
CA THR A 189 -9.56 -11.64 -2.30
C THR A 189 -10.50 -11.29 -1.15
N SER A 190 -9.93 -11.17 0.05
CA SER A 190 -10.60 -10.66 1.26
C SER A 190 -10.70 -9.12 1.25
N LEU A 191 -9.91 -8.46 0.41
CA LEU A 191 -9.81 -7.00 0.35
C LEU A 191 -11.07 -6.36 -0.24
N PRO A 192 -11.44 -5.14 0.21
CA PRO A 192 -12.45 -4.33 -0.45
C PRO A 192 -12.09 -4.07 -1.92
N VAL A 193 -13.03 -4.39 -2.82
CA VAL A 193 -12.93 -4.09 -4.25
C VAL A 193 -13.93 -3.01 -4.63
N ILE A 194 -13.43 -1.95 -5.25
CA ILE A 194 -14.21 -0.83 -5.78
C ILE A 194 -14.25 -0.95 -7.30
N GLY A 195 -15.45 -1.04 -7.86
CA GLY A 195 -15.66 -1.20 -9.30
C GLY A 195 -15.95 0.14 -9.98
N VAL A 196 -15.19 0.46 -11.03
CA VAL A 196 -15.42 1.61 -11.91
C VAL A 196 -15.99 1.12 -13.25
N PRO A 197 -17.28 1.35 -13.54
CA PRO A 197 -17.84 1.03 -14.84
C PRO A 197 -17.27 1.97 -15.89
N VAL A 198 -16.42 1.48 -16.78
CA VAL A 198 -15.86 2.29 -17.87
C VAL A 198 -16.92 2.45 -18.96
N LYS A 199 -17.05 3.66 -19.50
CA LYS A 199 -18.08 4.01 -20.49
C LYS A 199 -17.86 3.21 -21.79
N SER A 200 -18.80 2.33 -22.14
CA SER A 200 -18.85 1.68 -23.45
C SER A 200 -19.37 2.63 -24.52
N SER A 201 -18.99 2.41 -25.78
CA SER A 201 -19.43 3.22 -26.91
C SER A 201 -20.92 3.01 -27.24
N ALA A 202 -21.38 1.75 -27.24
CA ALA A 202 -22.73 1.39 -27.67
C ALA A 202 -23.81 1.71 -26.62
N LEU A 203 -23.53 1.43 -25.34
CA LEU A 203 -24.53 1.51 -24.26
C LEU A 203 -24.19 2.56 -23.20
N SER A 204 -23.26 3.46 -23.50
CA SER A 204 -22.82 4.54 -22.59
C SER A 204 -22.43 4.04 -21.20
N GLY A 205 -21.91 2.81 -21.10
CA GLY A 205 -21.49 2.18 -19.85
C GLY A 205 -22.61 1.57 -19.01
N ASN A 206 -23.86 1.49 -19.49
CA ASN A 206 -24.94 0.82 -18.76
C ASN A 206 -24.72 -0.70 -18.66
N ASP A 207 -24.16 -1.29 -19.71
CA ASP A 207 -23.63 -2.67 -19.70
C ASP A 207 -22.56 -2.83 -18.63
N SER A 208 -21.54 -1.96 -18.63
CA SER A 208 -20.47 -1.97 -17.63
C SER A 208 -21.02 -1.85 -16.21
N LEU A 209 -21.98 -0.94 -15.99
CA LEU A 209 -22.58 -0.68 -14.70
C LEU A 209 -23.29 -1.92 -14.17
N LEU A 210 -24.18 -2.51 -14.98
CA LEU A 210 -24.96 -3.67 -14.58
C LEU A 210 -24.08 -4.91 -14.41
N SER A 211 -23.01 -5.07 -15.21
CA SER A 211 -22.03 -6.14 -15.03
C SER A 211 -21.26 -6.07 -13.72
N ILE A 212 -21.08 -4.86 -13.15
CA ILE A 212 -20.30 -4.66 -11.92
C ILE A 212 -21.20 -4.60 -10.68
N VAL A 213 -22.32 -3.88 -10.72
CA VAL A 213 -23.13 -3.59 -9.51
C VAL A 213 -24.04 -4.74 -9.10
N GLN A 214 -24.46 -5.59 -10.04
CA GLN A 214 -25.44 -6.66 -9.80
C GLN A 214 -24.79 -7.95 -9.28
N MET A 215 -23.78 -7.84 -8.43
CA MET A 215 -23.15 -9.01 -7.83
C MET A 215 -24.14 -9.80 -6.97
N PRO A 216 -24.14 -11.13 -7.05
CA PRO A 216 -24.98 -11.96 -6.19
C PRO A 216 -24.54 -11.88 -4.73
N LYS A 217 -25.42 -12.32 -3.82
CA LYS A 217 -25.11 -12.40 -2.38
C LYS A 217 -23.84 -13.21 -2.14
N GLY A 218 -22.91 -12.65 -1.39
CA GLY A 218 -21.69 -13.32 -0.92
C GLY A 218 -20.41 -12.61 -1.36
N ILE A 219 -20.36 -12.07 -2.58
CA ILE A 219 -19.16 -11.43 -3.16
C ILE A 219 -19.49 -9.98 -3.52
N PRO A 220 -19.33 -9.01 -2.60
CA PRO A 220 -19.68 -7.62 -2.86
C PRO A 220 -18.62 -6.89 -3.67
N VAL A 221 -19.07 -5.94 -4.51
CA VAL A 221 -18.22 -4.91 -5.13
C VAL A 221 -18.82 -3.54 -4.82
N ALA A 222 -17.99 -2.60 -4.36
CA ALA A 222 -18.42 -1.23 -4.14
C ALA A 222 -18.39 -0.46 -5.48
N THR A 223 -19.53 -0.38 -6.16
CA THR A 223 -19.59 0.27 -7.49
C THR A 223 -19.76 1.77 -7.39
N VAL A 224 -18.97 2.54 -8.15
CA VAL A 224 -19.12 4.00 -8.31
C VAL A 224 -19.80 4.34 -9.64
N ALA A 225 -20.04 5.64 -9.89
CA ALA A 225 -20.67 6.09 -11.13
C ALA A 225 -19.83 5.72 -12.38
N ILE A 226 -20.51 5.60 -13.52
CA ILE A 226 -19.87 5.31 -14.82
C ILE A 226 -18.77 6.35 -15.10
N GLY A 227 -17.57 5.87 -15.40
CA GLY A 227 -16.41 6.68 -15.74
C GLY A 227 -15.79 7.45 -14.58
N ASN A 228 -16.25 7.26 -13.34
CA ASN A 228 -15.86 8.11 -12.21
C ASN A 228 -14.80 7.45 -11.32
N ALA A 229 -13.59 7.28 -11.87
CA ALA A 229 -12.46 6.72 -11.15
C ALA A 229 -11.99 7.62 -9.98
N ALA A 230 -12.16 8.94 -10.09
CA ALA A 230 -11.89 9.88 -9.01
C ALA A 230 -12.69 9.52 -7.74
N ASN A 231 -14.00 9.25 -7.87
CA ASN A 231 -14.82 8.83 -6.73
C ASN A 231 -14.44 7.44 -6.19
N ALA A 232 -13.92 6.54 -7.04
CA ALA A 232 -13.38 5.28 -6.55
C ALA A 232 -12.17 5.48 -5.65
N ALA A 233 -11.26 6.39 -6.01
CA ALA A 233 -10.13 6.75 -5.17
C ALA A 233 -10.57 7.48 -3.88
N LEU A 234 -11.53 8.41 -3.95
CA LEU A 234 -12.10 9.04 -2.75
C LEU A 234 -12.77 8.02 -1.81
N LEU A 235 -13.42 7.00 -2.36
CA LEU A 235 -13.97 5.90 -1.57
C LEU A 235 -12.86 5.05 -0.94
N ALA A 236 -11.79 4.72 -1.69
CA ALA A 236 -10.63 4.02 -1.15
C ALA A 236 -9.97 4.81 0.00
N VAL A 237 -9.81 6.12 -0.18
CA VAL A 237 -9.34 7.05 0.87
C VAL A 237 -10.22 7.00 2.11
N ARG A 238 -11.55 6.95 1.96
CA ARG A 238 -12.47 6.81 3.10
C ARG A 238 -12.33 5.47 3.81
N VAL A 239 -12.15 4.38 3.07
CA VAL A 239 -11.89 3.04 3.61
C VAL A 239 -10.61 3.05 4.44
N LEU A 240 -9.51 3.58 3.89
CA LEU A 240 -8.24 3.74 4.60
C LEU A 240 -8.38 4.69 5.81
N GLY A 241 -9.12 5.79 5.66
CA GLY A 241 -9.37 6.77 6.71
C GLY A 241 -10.17 6.23 7.91
N ALA A 242 -10.82 5.07 7.77
CA ALA A 242 -11.45 4.40 8.91
C ALA A 242 -10.41 4.03 9.98
N THR A 243 -9.23 3.58 9.55
CA THR A 243 -8.16 3.08 10.44
C THR A 243 -6.93 3.98 10.47
N VAL A 244 -6.73 4.86 9.49
CA VAL A 244 -5.57 5.76 9.38
C VAL A 244 -5.98 7.23 9.65
N PRO A 245 -5.75 7.78 10.85
CA PRO A 245 -6.19 9.13 11.21
C PRO A 245 -5.65 10.24 10.30
N GLY A 246 -4.44 10.08 9.77
CA GLY A 246 -3.83 11.04 8.84
C GLY A 246 -4.63 11.17 7.53
N VAL A 247 -5.05 10.05 6.96
CA VAL A 247 -5.86 10.00 5.74
C VAL A 247 -7.25 10.60 6.00
N ARG A 248 -7.86 10.28 7.15
CA ARG A 248 -9.16 10.85 7.56
C ARG A 248 -9.13 12.37 7.69
N ARG A 249 -8.05 12.93 8.23
CA ARG A 249 -7.86 14.38 8.32
C ARG A 249 -7.76 15.03 6.93
N LYS A 250 -6.94 14.47 6.04
CA LYS A 250 -6.86 14.95 4.64
C LYS A 250 -8.22 14.91 3.94
N MET A 251 -9.03 13.86 4.17
CA MET A 251 -10.40 13.79 3.64
C MET A 251 -11.30 14.90 4.19
N THR A 252 -11.13 15.26 5.46
CA THR A 252 -11.87 16.38 6.07
C THR A 252 -11.47 17.72 5.44
N GLU A 253 -10.17 17.92 5.22
CA GLU A 253 -9.62 19.10 4.53
C GLU A 253 -10.11 19.18 3.08
N TYR A 254 -10.12 18.07 2.35
CA TYR A 254 -10.69 17.98 1.00
C TYR A 254 -12.18 18.36 0.97
N MET A 255 -12.99 17.85 1.90
CA MET A 255 -14.40 18.25 1.97
C MET A 255 -14.59 19.74 2.27
N ALA A 256 -13.70 20.33 3.09
CA ALA A 256 -13.72 21.76 3.37
C ALA A 256 -13.30 22.60 2.14
N SER A 257 -12.30 22.15 1.36
CA SER A 257 -11.88 22.83 0.14
C SER A 257 -12.99 22.81 -0.92
N GLN A 258 -13.67 21.67 -1.11
CA GLN A 258 -14.82 21.55 -2.01
C GLN A 258 -15.97 22.51 -1.62
N ARG A 259 -16.24 22.66 -0.32
CA ARG A 259 -17.22 23.64 0.17
C ARG A 259 -16.79 25.07 -0.16
N SER A 260 -15.54 25.41 0.11
CA SER A 260 -14.98 26.74 -0.19
C SER A 260 -15.03 27.06 -1.67
N GLU A 261 -14.79 26.08 -2.54
CA GLU A 261 -14.89 26.25 -4.00
C GLU A 261 -16.32 26.58 -4.44
N VAL A 262 -17.31 25.85 -3.92
CA VAL A 262 -18.73 26.11 -4.20
C VAL A 262 -19.17 27.47 -3.68
N GLU A 263 -18.76 27.86 -2.47
CA GLU A 263 -19.05 29.18 -1.91
C GLU A 263 -18.42 30.31 -2.75
N GLY A 264 -17.19 30.10 -3.25
CA GLY A 264 -16.55 31.04 -4.18
C GLY A 264 -17.31 31.19 -5.49
N LYS A 265 -17.70 30.08 -6.12
CA LYS A 265 -18.53 30.08 -7.35
C LYS A 265 -19.88 30.76 -7.11
N ARG A 266 -20.53 30.48 -5.98
CA ARG A 266 -21.79 31.12 -5.60
C ARG A 266 -21.64 32.65 -5.48
N ARG A 267 -20.64 33.13 -4.74
CA ARG A 267 -20.38 34.57 -4.59
C ARG A 267 -20.17 35.27 -5.94
N ARG A 268 -19.44 34.62 -6.86
CA ARG A 268 -19.24 35.14 -8.22
C ARG A 268 -20.55 35.25 -8.99
N ILE A 269 -21.38 34.21 -8.96
CA ILE A 269 -22.69 34.22 -9.62
C ILE A 269 -23.59 35.32 -9.01
N ASP A 270 -23.60 35.47 -7.69
CA ASP A 270 -24.40 36.47 -6.97
C ASP A 270 -23.94 37.91 -7.29
N THR A 271 -22.63 38.12 -7.52
CA THR A 271 -22.05 39.46 -7.75
C THR A 271 -22.02 39.85 -9.22
N GLU A 272 -21.58 38.96 -10.10
CA GLU A 272 -21.38 39.21 -11.54
C GLU A 272 -22.66 38.92 -12.36
N GLY A 273 -23.58 38.12 -11.80
CA GLY A 273 -24.74 37.59 -12.52
C GLY A 273 -24.39 36.40 -13.42
N TRP A 274 -25.35 35.49 -13.62
CA TRP A 274 -25.12 34.23 -14.34
C TRP A 274 -24.63 34.41 -15.79
N LYS A 275 -25.03 35.50 -16.48
CA LYS A 275 -24.62 35.78 -17.86
C LYS A 275 -23.11 36.06 -17.95
N ALA A 276 -22.59 36.95 -17.10
CA ALA A 276 -21.17 37.27 -17.08
C ALA A 276 -20.32 36.08 -16.60
N TYR A 277 -20.84 35.32 -15.64
CA TYR A 277 -20.20 34.10 -15.16
C TYR A 277 -20.01 33.06 -16.28
N LEU A 278 -21.03 32.81 -17.11
CA LEU A 278 -20.92 31.90 -18.26
C LEU A 278 -19.87 32.37 -19.28
N SER A 279 -19.86 33.67 -19.62
CA SER A 279 -18.84 34.22 -20.52
C SER A 279 -17.41 34.03 -19.98
N SER A 280 -17.22 34.07 -18.65
CA SER A 280 -15.92 33.81 -18.03
C SER A 280 -15.51 32.33 -18.05
N MET A 281 -16.47 31.40 -18.09
CA MET A 281 -16.19 29.96 -18.17
C MET A 281 -15.73 29.53 -19.57
N ASP A 282 -16.29 30.11 -20.63
CA ASP A 282 -15.92 29.78 -22.00
C ASP A 282 -14.49 30.25 -22.34
N GLY A 283 -14.03 31.35 -21.72
CA GLY A 283 -12.66 31.85 -21.86
C GLY A 283 -11.57 30.99 -21.21
N GLN A 284 -11.93 30.04 -20.33
CA GLN A 284 -10.99 29.13 -19.65
C GLN A 284 -10.85 27.76 -20.36
N LYS A 285 -11.55 27.53 -21.46
CA LYS A 285 -11.53 26.26 -22.21
C LYS A 285 -10.51 26.22 -23.37
N HIS A 286 -9.56 27.15 -23.42
CA HIS A 286 -8.43 27.16 -24.35
C HIS A 286 -7.12 27.00 -23.58
#